data_AF-A0A955AX69-F1
#
_entry.id   AF-A0A955AX69-F1
#
_cell.length_a   1.000
_cell.length_b   1.000
_cell.length_c   1.000
_cell.angle_alpha   90.00
_cell.angle_beta   90.00
_cell.angle_gamma   90.00
#
_symmetry.space_group_name_H-M   'P 1'
#
loop_
_entity.id
_entity.type
_entity.pdbx_description
1 polymer ?
#
loop_
_entity_poly.entity_id
_entity_poly.type
_entity_poly.pdbx_seq_one_letter_code
_entity_poly.pdbx_strand_id
1 'polypeptide(L)'
;MSSSPPPATVPLADPATATGKVADVFADIMQVKGIDFVPRFWRALAVNPDHLESVWRQLKYWMHPEACGREPKLDARTREMIAIAVSATNGC
;
A
#
# COMPACT_ATOMS: atom_id res chain seq x y z
N MET A 1 -26.52 -0.53 -15.91
CA MET A 1 -25.91 0.82 -15.81
C MET A 1 -24.43 0.62 -15.50
N SER A 2 -23.56 0.82 -16.48
CA SER A 2 -22.12 0.66 -16.29
C SER A 2 -21.60 1.87 -15.52
N SER A 3 -21.47 1.74 -14.20
CA SER A 3 -20.90 2.79 -13.35
C SER A 3 -19.41 2.52 -13.21
N SER A 4 -18.63 3.07 -14.15
CA SER A 4 -17.18 3.13 -13.95
C SER A 4 -16.92 4.17 -12.84
N PRO A 5 -16.20 3.82 -11.76
CA PRO A 5 -15.93 4.77 -10.69
C PRO A 5 -15.18 6.00 -11.23
N PRO A 6 -15.42 7.19 -10.66
CA PRO A 6 -14.77 8.41 -11.12
C PRO A 6 -13.24 8.24 -11.09
N PRO A 7 -12.52 8.78 -12.08
CA PRO A 7 -11.08 8.66 -12.13
C PRO A 7 -10.45 9.33 -10.90
N ALA A 8 -9.27 8.86 -10.51
CA ALA A 8 -8.50 9.52 -9.45
C ALA A 8 -8.23 10.97 -9.86
N THR A 9 -8.35 11.91 -8.91
CA THR A 9 -8.06 13.33 -9.15
C THR A 9 -6.60 13.57 -9.50
N VAL A 10 -5.71 12.68 -9.07
CA VAL A 10 -4.29 12.68 -9.41
C VAL A 10 -3.98 11.61 -10.46
N PRO A 11 -3.02 11.87 -11.38
CA PRO A 11 -2.57 10.85 -12.31
C PRO A 11 -1.92 9.70 -11.53
N LEU A 12 -2.22 8.47 -11.94
CA LEU A 12 -1.62 7.29 -11.32
C LEU A 12 -0.29 6.99 -11.99
N ALA A 13 0.78 6.94 -11.21
CA ALA A 13 2.08 6.50 -11.71
C ALA A 13 1.96 5.09 -12.31
N ASP A 14 2.61 4.86 -13.45
CA ASP A 14 2.68 3.54 -14.06
C ASP A 14 3.88 2.77 -13.49
N PRO A 15 3.66 1.62 -12.82
CA PRO A 15 4.76 0.83 -12.29
C PRO A 15 5.79 0.40 -13.34
N ALA A 16 5.39 0.24 -14.61
CA ALA A 16 6.29 -0.17 -15.68
C ALA A 16 7.29 0.91 -16.11
N THR A 17 6.98 2.19 -15.82
CA THR A 17 7.83 3.34 -16.20
C THR A 17 8.38 4.10 -14.98
N ALA A 18 8.07 3.63 -13.76
CA ALA A 18 8.59 4.19 -12.53
C ALA A 18 10.12 4.05 -12.47
N THR A 19 10.80 5.07 -11.92
CA THR A 19 12.26 5.09 -11.76
C THR A 19 12.64 5.61 -10.37
N GLY A 20 13.89 5.35 -9.96
CA GLY A 20 14.43 5.77 -8.67
C GLY A 20 13.57 5.29 -7.49
N LYS A 21 13.40 6.17 -6.50
CA LYS A 21 12.70 5.86 -5.24
C LYS A 21 11.30 5.26 -5.43
N VAL A 22 10.55 5.70 -6.45
CA VAL A 22 9.20 5.17 -6.71
C VAL A 22 9.26 3.70 -7.13
N ALA A 23 10.20 3.35 -8.02
CA ALA A 23 10.39 1.97 -8.46
C ALA A 23 10.83 1.07 -7.30
N ASP A 24 11.74 1.56 -6.47
CA ASP A 24 12.24 0.82 -5.29
C ASP A 24 11.11 0.52 -4.30
N VAL A 25 10.27 1.52 -4.00
CA VAL A 25 9.12 1.34 -3.10
C VAL A 25 8.08 0.40 -3.70
N PHE A 26 7.81 0.50 -5.01
CA PHE A 26 6.88 -0.41 -5.69
C PHE A 26 7.35 -1.85 -5.67
N ALA A 27 8.65 -2.10 -5.89
CA ALA A 27 9.24 -3.42 -5.78
C ALA A 27 9.10 -3.99 -4.36
N ASP A 28 9.41 -3.19 -3.33
CA ASP A 28 9.27 -3.61 -1.93
C ASP A 28 7.81 -3.90 -1.55
N ILE A 29 6.84 -3.11 -2.06
CA ILE A 29 5.41 -3.38 -1.87
C ILE A 29 5.04 -4.77 -2.42
N MET A 30 5.42 -5.06 -3.66
CA MET A 30 5.11 -6.35 -4.30
C MET A 30 5.77 -7.52 -3.57
N GLN A 31 7.03 -7.36 -3.18
CA GLN A 31 7.77 -8.38 -2.43
C GLN A 31 7.14 -8.67 -1.06
N VAL A 32 6.85 -7.62 -0.28
CA VAL A 32 6.35 -7.77 1.10
C VAL A 32 4.91 -8.27 1.12
N LYS A 33 4.07 -7.78 0.20
CA LYS A 33 2.66 -8.20 0.13
C LYS A 33 2.45 -9.49 -0.66
N GLY A 34 3.46 -9.98 -1.38
CA GLY A 34 3.34 -11.17 -2.21
C GLY A 34 2.34 -11.00 -3.36
N ILE A 35 2.29 -9.81 -3.96
CA ILE A 35 1.38 -9.45 -5.06
C ILE A 35 2.18 -9.13 -6.32
N ASP A 36 1.58 -9.36 -7.47
CA ASP A 36 2.16 -9.19 -8.81
C ASP A 36 1.87 -7.83 -9.46
N PHE A 37 1.07 -6.99 -8.82
CA PHE A 37 0.77 -5.63 -9.25
C PHE A 37 0.82 -4.64 -8.09
N VAL A 38 1.00 -3.35 -8.41
CA VAL A 38 0.96 -2.26 -7.43
C VAL A 38 -0.46 -1.70 -7.31
N PRO A 39 -1.12 -1.78 -6.14
CA PRO A 39 -2.47 -1.23 -5.93
C PRO A 39 -2.56 0.27 -6.24
N ARG A 40 -3.73 0.71 -6.73
CA ARG A 40 -3.96 2.11 -7.18
C ARG A 40 -3.63 3.16 -6.12
N PHE A 41 -3.85 2.86 -4.84
CA PHE A 41 -3.52 3.76 -3.73
C PHE A 41 -2.04 4.18 -3.74
N TRP A 42 -1.13 3.22 -3.87
CA TRP A 42 0.31 3.48 -3.92
C TRP A 42 0.71 4.23 -5.19
N ARG A 43 0.07 3.90 -6.31
CA ARG A 43 0.27 4.60 -7.59
C ARG A 43 -0.15 6.07 -7.53
N ALA A 44 -1.17 6.38 -6.74
CA ALA A 44 -1.61 7.77 -6.51
C ALA A 44 -0.62 8.54 -5.62
N LEU A 45 -0.05 7.90 -4.59
CA LEU A 45 0.92 8.54 -3.70
C LEU A 45 2.27 8.84 -4.38
N ALA A 46 2.61 8.11 -5.44
CA ALA A 46 3.87 8.24 -6.16
C ALA A 46 4.15 9.63 -6.77
N VAL A 47 3.14 10.52 -6.84
CA VAL A 47 3.35 11.94 -7.19
C VAL A 47 4.30 12.65 -6.21
N ASN A 48 4.40 12.17 -4.97
CA ASN A 48 5.37 12.60 -3.99
C ASN A 48 6.16 11.38 -3.48
N PRO A 49 7.37 11.13 -4.00
CA PRO A 49 8.16 9.95 -3.65
C PRO A 49 8.49 9.82 -2.16
N ASP A 50 8.77 10.93 -1.47
CA ASP A 50 9.09 10.93 -0.04
C ASP A 50 7.86 10.58 0.80
N HIS A 51 6.68 11.06 0.39
CA HIS A 51 5.43 10.72 1.05
C HIS A 51 5.05 9.25 0.83
N LEU A 52 5.19 8.75 -0.41
CA LEU A 52 4.99 7.34 -0.75
C LEU A 52 5.86 6.44 0.15
N GLU A 53 7.16 6.73 0.24
CA GLU A 53 8.10 5.98 1.07
C GLU A 53 7.70 6.03 2.55
N SER A 54 7.37 7.21 3.08
CA SER A 54 6.99 7.37 4.48
C SER A 54 5.74 6.56 4.84
N VAL A 55 4.70 6.63 4.01
CA VAL A 55 3.44 5.90 4.23
C VAL A 55 3.68 4.40 4.13
N TRP A 56 4.43 3.95 3.13
CA TRP A 56 4.77 2.54 2.98
C TRP A 56 5.55 2.00 4.17
N ARG A 57 6.60 2.72 4.61
CA ARG A 57 7.40 2.34 5.79
C ARG A 57 6.55 2.20 7.04
N GLN A 58 5.62 3.13 7.28
CA GLN A 58 4.71 3.05 8.42
C GLN A 58 3.78 1.84 8.33
N LEU A 59 3.16 1.61 7.17
CA LEU A 59 2.30 0.44 6.99
C LEU A 59 3.07 -0.86 7.19
N LYS A 60 4.24 -0.98 6.54
CA LYS A 60 5.12 -2.17 6.65
C LYS A 60 5.49 -2.46 8.10
N TYR A 61 5.88 -1.44 8.87
CA TYR A 61 6.23 -1.58 10.28
C TYR A 61 5.10 -2.16 11.15
N TRP A 62 3.85 -1.75 10.90
CA TRP A 62 2.70 -2.16 11.71
C TRP A 62 2.03 -3.44 11.21
N MET A 63 1.83 -3.57 9.89
CA MET A 63 1.10 -4.67 9.28
C MET A 63 1.99 -5.85 8.92
N HIS A 64 3.28 -5.59 8.64
CA HIS A 64 4.26 -6.59 8.24
C HIS A 64 5.53 -6.57 9.12
N PRO A 65 5.39 -6.63 10.47
CA PRO A 65 6.53 -6.63 11.38
C PRO A 65 7.55 -7.75 11.09
N GLU A 66 7.10 -8.88 10.53
CA GLU A 66 7.96 -9.96 10.06
C GLU A 66 8.96 -9.51 8.98
N ALA A 67 8.55 -8.61 8.09
CA ALA A 67 9.41 -8.03 7.05
C ALA A 67 10.37 -6.95 7.60
N CYS A 68 10.20 -6.57 8.87
CA CYS A 68 11.04 -5.61 9.58
C CYS A 68 11.88 -6.26 10.70
N GLY A 69 11.84 -7.59 10.84
CA GLY A 69 12.54 -8.30 11.93
C GLY A 69 12.01 -7.98 13.33
N ARG A 70 10.76 -7.50 13.43
CA ARG A 70 10.12 -7.13 14.70
C ARG A 70 9.21 -8.26 15.17
N GLU A 71 9.27 -8.58 16.46
CA GLU A 71 8.33 -9.53 17.06
C GLU A 71 6.91 -8.92 17.13
N PRO A 72 5.89 -9.58 16.54
CA PRO A 72 4.52 -9.08 16.55
C PRO A 72 3.81 -9.37 17.88
N LYS A 73 3.14 -8.36 18.45
CA LYS A 73 2.23 -8.56 19.59
C LYS A 73 0.88 -9.17 19.20
N LEU A 74 0.47 -8.98 17.95
CA LEU A 74 -0.78 -9.50 17.38
C LEU A 74 -0.42 -10.35 16.17
N ASP A 75 -1.05 -11.51 16.02
CA ASP A 75 -0.88 -12.33 14.81
C ASP A 75 -1.40 -11.60 13.56
N ALA A 76 -0.96 -12.05 12.38
CA ALA A 76 -1.29 -11.39 11.11
C ALA A 76 -2.80 -11.33 10.83
N ARG A 77 -3.54 -12.39 11.18
CA ARG A 77 -4.99 -12.45 10.95
C ARG A 77 -5.72 -11.43 11.82
N THR A 78 -5.31 -11.27 13.08
CA THR A 78 -5.88 -10.27 13.98
C THR A 78 -5.66 -8.85 13.47
N ARG A 79 -4.46 -8.53 12.95
CA ARG A 79 -4.21 -7.20 12.34
C ARG A 79 -5.13 -6.93 11.14
N GLU A 80 -5.32 -7.93 10.28
CA GLU A 80 -6.20 -7.81 9.11
C GLU A 80 -7.67 -7.67 9.50
N MET A 81 -8.14 -8.43 10.50
CA MET A 81 -9.51 -8.29 11.01
C MET A 81 -9.79 -6.88 11.53
N ILE A 82 -8.82 -6.26 12.22
CA ILE A 82 -8.93 -4.86 12.68
C ILE A 82 -9.00 -3.93 11.47
N ALA A 83 -8.14 -4.11 10.47
CA ALA A 83 -8.15 -3.29 9.26
C ALA A 83 -9.51 -3.34 8.56
N ILE A 84 -10.07 -4.54 8.37
CA ILE A 84 -11.39 -4.74 7.75
C ILE A 84 -12.51 -4.11 8.59
N ALA A 85 -12.51 -4.30 9.92
CA ALA A 85 -13.55 -3.75 10.80
C ALA A 85 -13.57 -2.21 10.77
N VAL A 86 -12.40 -1.57 10.78
CA VAL A 86 -12.27 -0.12 10.68
C VAL A 86 -12.74 0.36 9.30
N SER A 87 -12.33 -0.30 8.22
CA SER A 87 -12.79 0.01 6.86
C SER A 87 -14.30 -0.07 6.73
N ALA A 88 -14.92 -1.14 7.22
CA ALA A 88 -16.37 -1.33 7.19
C ALA A 88 -17.12 -0.25 7.99
N THR A 89 -16.58 0.13 9.16
CA THR A 89 -17.16 1.18 10.01
C THR A 89 -17.07 2.56 9.35
N ASN A 90 -15.98 2.82 8.62
CA ASN A 90 -15.74 4.10 7.96
C ASN A 90 -16.24 4.17 6.51
N GLY A 91 -16.79 3.08 5.96
CA GLY A 91 -17.21 3.00 4.57
C GLY A 91 -16.08 3.17 3.55
N CYS A 92 -14.89 2.63 3.87
CA CYS A 92 -13.67 2.73 3.07
C CYS A 92 -13.35 1.43 2.32
#